data_AF-A0A9D1UZK3-F1
#
_entry.id   AF-A0A9D1UZK3-F1
#
_cell.length_a   1.000
_cell.length_b   1.000
_cell.length_c   1.000
_cell.angle_alpha   90.00
_cell.angle_beta   90.00
_cell.angle_gamma   90.00
#
_symmetry.space_group_name_H-M   'P 1'
#
loop_
_entity.id
_entity.type
_entity.pdbx_description
1 polymer ?
#
loop_
_entity_poly.entity_id
_entity_poly.type
_entity_poly.pdbx_seq_one_letter_code
_entity_poly.pdbx_strand_id
1 'polypeptide(L)'
;MGLGIYELQIGFTQWYYHILRGNIIGGWISGSFENPGPYGGFLAFVFPFALYVSLNQKTLPLSASNNRQKIFKRILLFLAWLNTIGILVLLPITQCRTAWLAIIISSIYIIGLNKIKSYWKSIRPQWQIVSLCTFCIILFIGALGIYQLKADSADGRLLIWKIALQPLTEYGLTGSGFGSFAKVYGDAQAHYFEQQTRPEREQMLVGAPEFCYNEYLQIGIEQGVVGLLIFLGFIFLAFKNIRHCQIWGAKAYGGALTSILVLACFSYPFRINSLLLLSIFIITTMLCFPIKNRNISTIITLCVTLIACYSLGIIGHPIHRQANEYWKKLQAYFYQGEFETISEKYALLYPYLSKEPSFLFEYGQCLSQTGQYEKSNEILEKGTHYSSDPMFFNIMGKNYQQLKQYDKAEYMFYQAIYRIPHKLYPYYLLMKMYIESNQIKKATEIAKTIIRKKLKVESIHTNKMKKEAQEFLSSAYQ
;
A
#
# COMPACT_ATOMS: atom_id res chain seq x y z
N MET A 1 20.42 8.57 8.91
CA MET A 1 20.34 9.08 10.30
C MET A 1 19.80 10.49 10.38
N GLY A 2 20.33 11.48 9.63
CA GLY A 2 19.78 12.85 9.62
C GLY A 2 18.30 12.91 9.24
N LEU A 3 17.91 12.29 8.11
CA LEU A 3 16.50 12.15 7.70
C LEU A 3 15.64 11.44 8.77
N GLY A 4 16.23 10.50 9.51
CA GLY A 4 15.57 9.81 10.62
C GLY A 4 15.21 10.77 11.74
N ILE A 5 16.12 11.68 12.11
CA ILE A 5 15.88 12.68 13.16
C ILE A 5 14.79 13.66 12.73
N TYR A 6 14.83 14.10 11.48
CA TYR A 6 13.79 14.96 10.92
C TYR A 6 12.39 14.32 11.02
N GLU A 7 12.26 13.07 10.58
CA GLU A 7 11.00 12.32 10.66
C GLU A 7 10.58 11.99 12.10
N LEU A 8 11.54 11.75 13.00
CA LEU A 8 11.24 11.60 14.43
C LEU A 8 10.72 12.91 15.02
N GLN A 9 11.32 14.05 14.67
CA GLN A 9 10.86 15.36 15.14
C GLN A 9 9.41 15.60 14.73
N ILE A 10 9.07 15.41 13.45
CA ILE A 10 7.68 15.56 12.98
C ILE A 10 6.75 14.59 13.71
N GLY A 11 7.14 13.32 13.85
CA GLY A 11 6.33 12.31 14.52
C GLY A 11 6.08 12.63 16.00
N PHE A 12 7.10 13.10 16.73
CA PHE A 12 6.94 13.57 18.11
C PHE A 12 6.05 14.81 18.21
N THR A 13 6.16 15.76 17.27
CA THR A 13 5.27 16.93 17.22
C THR A 13 3.81 16.52 16.97
N GLN A 14 3.57 15.60 16.03
CA GLN A 14 2.24 15.05 15.78
C GLN A 14 1.70 14.30 17.01
N TRP A 15 2.54 13.50 17.68
CA TRP A 15 2.13 12.79 18.89
C TRP A 15 1.76 13.74 20.01
N TYR A 16 2.59 14.77 20.25
CA TYR A 16 2.33 15.79 21.25
C TYR A 16 0.98 16.48 21.03
N TYR A 17 0.65 16.80 19.78
CA TYR A 17 -0.64 17.36 19.43
C TYR A 17 -1.83 16.44 19.77
N HIS A 18 -1.69 15.12 19.56
CA HIS A 18 -2.72 14.15 19.94
C HIS A 18 -2.85 14.00 21.46
N ILE A 19 -1.73 14.04 22.19
CA ILE A 19 -1.72 14.04 23.67
C ILE A 19 -2.52 15.24 24.21
N LEU A 20 -2.31 16.44 23.65
CA LEU A 20 -3.06 17.65 24.04
C LEU A 20 -4.57 17.53 23.83
N ARG A 21 -5.00 16.65 22.92
CA ARG A 21 -6.42 16.35 22.62
C ARG A 21 -6.96 15.15 23.41
N GLY A 22 -6.20 14.64 24.39
CA GLY A 22 -6.59 13.49 25.22
C GLY A 22 -6.33 12.11 24.59
N ASN A 23 -5.73 12.05 23.41
CA ASN A 23 -5.46 10.80 22.69
C ASN A 23 -3.99 10.39 22.82
N ILE A 24 -3.68 9.67 23.89
CA ILE A 24 -2.30 9.23 24.19
C ILE A 24 -1.86 8.07 23.29
N ILE A 25 -2.77 7.12 23.03
CA ILE A 25 -2.53 5.90 22.25
C ILE A 25 -3.51 5.88 21.07
N GLY A 26 -2.99 5.67 19.86
CA GLY A 26 -3.82 5.62 18.64
C GLY A 26 -4.00 6.95 17.91
N GLY A 27 -3.22 7.99 18.26
CA GLY A 27 -3.09 9.19 17.45
C GLY A 27 -2.56 8.86 16.06
N TRP A 28 -3.16 9.42 15.02
CA TRP A 28 -2.72 9.25 13.65
C TRP A 28 -1.39 10.01 13.45
N ILE A 29 -0.27 9.29 13.55
CA ILE A 29 1.09 9.81 13.35
C ILE A 29 1.65 9.20 12.07
N SER A 30 1.99 10.07 11.12
CA SER A 30 2.47 9.68 9.80
C SER A 30 3.79 10.37 9.40
N GLY A 31 4.39 11.19 10.26
CA GLY A 31 5.56 11.97 9.88
C GLY A 31 5.26 12.86 8.68
N SER A 32 6.16 12.93 7.71
CA SER A 32 5.91 13.58 6.42
C SER A 32 5.10 12.73 5.43
N PHE A 33 4.76 11.49 5.79
CA PHE A 33 4.02 10.57 4.92
C PHE A 33 2.51 10.76 5.08
N GLU A 34 1.75 10.24 4.12
CA GLU A 34 0.28 10.29 4.14
C GLU A 34 -0.36 9.27 5.09
N ASN A 35 0.40 8.29 5.61
CA ASN A 35 -0.16 7.21 6.43
C ASN A 35 0.87 6.69 7.47
N PRO A 36 0.42 6.30 8.68
CA PRO A 36 1.28 5.68 9.70
C PRO A 36 2.06 4.43 9.24
N GLY A 37 1.52 3.66 8.29
CA GLY A 37 2.15 2.45 7.75
C GLY A 37 3.50 2.73 7.06
N PRO A 38 3.51 3.54 5.98
CA PRO A 38 4.73 4.04 5.34
C PRO A 38 5.71 4.72 6.30
N TYR A 39 5.21 5.52 7.24
CA TYR A 39 6.02 6.15 8.28
C TYR A 39 6.75 5.14 9.16
N GLY A 40 6.04 4.16 9.71
CA GLY A 40 6.64 3.06 10.48
C GLY A 40 7.64 2.26 9.63
N GLY A 41 7.35 2.07 8.34
CA GLY A 41 8.28 1.45 7.39
C GLY A 41 9.57 2.25 7.20
N PHE A 42 9.48 3.58 7.09
CA PHE A 42 10.64 4.47 7.03
C PHE A 42 11.48 4.40 8.31
N LEU A 43 10.84 4.44 9.48
CA LEU A 43 11.55 4.28 10.77
C LEU A 43 12.29 2.94 10.84
N ALA A 44 11.65 1.85 10.42
CA ALA A 44 12.27 0.53 10.34
C ALA A 44 13.43 0.48 9.33
N PHE A 45 13.40 1.26 8.26
CA PHE A 45 14.49 1.39 7.30
C PHE A 45 15.71 2.14 7.89
N VAL A 46 15.48 3.16 8.71
CA VAL A 46 16.56 3.94 9.35
C VAL A 46 17.24 3.17 10.47
N PHE A 47 16.48 2.35 11.21
CA PHE A 47 16.93 1.66 12.42
C PHE A 47 18.26 0.88 12.27
N PRO A 48 18.52 0.10 11.20
CA PRO A 48 19.76 -0.65 11.04
C PRO A 48 21.02 0.22 10.98
N PHE A 49 20.91 1.46 10.48
CA PHE A 49 22.04 2.40 10.50
C PHE A 49 22.38 2.82 11.92
N ALA A 50 21.38 3.19 12.72
CA ALA A 50 21.56 3.56 14.11
C ALA A 50 22.12 2.38 14.93
N LEU A 51 21.52 1.19 14.76
CA LEU A 51 21.97 -0.02 15.43
C LEU A 51 23.43 -0.38 15.06
N TYR A 52 23.79 -0.32 13.78
CA TYR A 52 25.13 -0.66 13.34
C TYR A 52 26.19 0.25 13.97
N VAL A 53 25.93 1.57 14.01
CA VAL A 53 26.82 2.57 14.63
C VAL A 53 26.98 2.30 16.12
N SER A 54 25.87 2.06 16.83
CA SER A 54 25.88 1.77 18.28
C SER A 54 26.68 0.50 18.61
N LEU A 55 26.54 -0.56 17.81
CA LEU A 55 27.23 -1.84 18.04
C LEU A 55 28.72 -1.80 17.66
N ASN A 56 29.11 -0.97 16.68
CA ASN A 56 30.47 -0.92 16.12
C ASN A 56 31.25 0.33 16.51
N GLN A 57 30.88 0.97 17.62
CA GLN A 57 31.53 2.20 18.11
C GLN A 57 33.05 2.08 18.35
N LYS A 58 33.55 0.87 18.62
CA LYS A 58 34.98 0.59 18.86
C LYS A 58 35.78 0.54 17.56
N THR A 59 35.16 0.13 16.46
CA THR A 59 35.81 -0.05 15.15
C THR A 59 35.57 1.13 14.21
N LEU A 60 35.01 2.23 14.71
CA LEU A 60 34.84 3.46 13.94
C LEU A 60 36.22 3.93 13.42
N PRO A 61 36.38 4.21 12.12
CA PRO A 61 37.64 4.64 11.52
C PRO A 61 37.91 6.13 11.78
N LEU A 62 37.97 6.53 13.06
CA LEU A 62 38.28 7.90 13.50
C LEU A 62 39.48 7.88 14.44
N SER A 63 40.43 8.77 14.22
CA SER A 63 41.63 8.91 15.05
C SER A 63 41.28 9.48 16.43
N ALA A 64 41.75 8.79 17.47
CA ALA A 64 41.59 9.20 18.86
C ALA A 64 42.54 10.34 19.27
N SER A 65 43.44 10.82 18.41
CA SER A 65 44.31 11.97 18.72
C SER A 65 43.69 13.32 18.32
N ASN A 66 42.81 13.34 17.33
CA ASN A 66 42.25 14.58 16.79
C ASN A 66 40.95 14.99 17.52
N ASN A 67 40.97 16.16 18.16
CA ASN A 67 39.84 16.65 18.95
C ASN A 67 38.55 16.82 18.12
N ARG A 68 38.67 17.25 16.83
CA ARG A 68 37.52 17.35 15.92
C ARG A 68 36.89 15.98 15.64
N GLN A 69 37.71 14.94 15.44
CA GLN A 69 37.23 13.59 15.17
C GLN A 69 36.60 12.93 16.42
N LYS A 70 37.10 13.25 17.63
CA LYS A 70 36.44 12.86 18.89
C LYS A 70 35.05 13.48 19.02
N ILE A 71 34.92 14.78 18.75
CA ILE A 71 33.63 15.48 18.78
C ILE A 71 32.68 14.84 17.75
N PHE A 72 33.14 14.62 16.52
CA PHE A 72 32.34 13.98 15.48
C PHE A 72 31.88 12.57 15.88
N LYS A 73 32.74 11.76 16.50
CA LYS A 73 32.37 10.45 17.04
C LYS A 73 31.24 10.55 18.07
N ARG A 74 31.36 11.49 19.03
CA ARG A 74 30.35 11.71 20.07
C ARG A 74 29.01 12.14 19.46
N ILE A 75 29.04 13.05 18.49
CA ILE A 75 27.84 13.48 17.74
C ILE A 75 27.23 12.27 17.04
N LEU A 76 28.00 11.49 16.28
CA LEU A 76 27.47 10.34 15.55
C LEU A 76 26.81 9.32 16.47
N LEU A 77 27.43 9.02 17.61
CA LEU A 77 26.86 8.11 18.61
C LEU A 77 25.61 8.68 19.25
N PHE A 78 25.59 9.98 19.58
CA PHE A 78 24.42 10.66 20.09
C PHE A 78 23.25 10.59 19.10
N LEU A 79 23.50 10.86 17.82
CA LEU A 79 22.48 10.75 16.76
C LEU A 79 21.99 9.31 16.60
N ALA A 80 22.87 8.31 16.71
CA ALA A 80 22.48 6.90 16.65
C ALA A 80 21.60 6.49 17.84
N TRP A 81 21.93 6.90 19.05
CA TRP A 81 21.11 6.67 20.24
C TRP A 81 19.77 7.39 20.15
N LEU A 82 19.77 8.66 19.73
CA LEU A 82 18.56 9.44 19.52
C LEU A 82 17.62 8.78 18.51
N ASN A 83 18.15 8.30 17.37
CA ASN A 83 17.36 7.54 16.41
C ASN A 83 16.82 6.24 17.02
N THR A 84 17.66 5.46 17.70
CA THR A 84 17.27 4.17 18.27
C THR A 84 16.15 4.32 19.29
N ILE A 85 16.32 5.23 20.25
CA ILE A 85 15.33 5.48 21.31
C ILE A 85 14.06 6.10 20.70
N GLY A 86 14.21 7.12 19.84
CA GLY A 86 13.06 7.78 19.22
C GLY A 86 12.21 6.81 18.39
N ILE A 87 12.84 5.94 17.60
CA ILE A 87 12.13 4.91 16.82
C ILE A 87 11.41 3.94 17.76
N LEU A 88 12.05 3.43 18.81
CA LEU A 88 11.42 2.49 19.74
C LEU A 88 10.23 3.11 20.50
N VAL A 89 10.24 4.43 20.73
CA VAL A 89 9.14 5.16 21.37
C VAL A 89 7.99 5.42 20.39
N LEU A 90 8.27 5.85 19.16
CA LEU A 90 7.22 6.21 18.19
C LEU A 90 6.60 4.99 17.49
N LEU A 91 7.37 3.92 17.28
CA LEU A 91 6.90 2.75 16.52
C LEU A 91 5.65 2.07 17.11
N PRO A 92 5.49 1.87 18.44
CA PRO A 92 4.24 1.37 19.02
C PRO A 92 3.03 2.22 18.61
N ILE A 93 3.24 3.54 18.52
CA ILE A 93 2.17 4.52 18.25
C ILE A 93 1.75 4.48 16.78
N THR A 94 2.68 4.16 15.87
CA THR A 94 2.35 3.98 14.44
C THR A 94 1.42 2.80 14.18
N GLN A 95 1.29 1.86 15.14
CA GLN A 95 0.56 0.60 14.99
C GLN A 95 1.00 -0.26 13.78
N CYS A 96 2.19 0.00 13.23
CA CYS A 96 2.72 -0.71 12.06
C CYS A 96 3.44 -2.01 12.48
N ARG A 97 2.73 -3.13 12.44
CA ARG A 97 3.24 -4.45 12.84
C ARG A 97 4.37 -4.95 11.97
N THR A 98 4.25 -4.72 10.66
CA THR A 98 5.27 -5.13 9.71
C THR A 98 6.60 -4.40 9.97
N ALA A 99 6.56 -3.16 10.45
CA ALA A 99 7.77 -2.42 10.83
C ALA A 99 8.50 -3.05 12.03
N TRP A 100 7.78 -3.58 13.02
CA TRP A 100 8.40 -4.35 14.10
C TRP A 100 9.12 -5.59 13.59
N LEU A 101 8.46 -6.37 12.73
CA LEU A 101 9.07 -7.54 12.11
C LEU A 101 10.31 -7.17 11.30
N ALA A 102 10.25 -6.07 10.55
CA ALA A 102 11.37 -5.55 9.76
C ALA A 102 12.55 -5.13 10.64
N ILE A 103 12.31 -4.45 11.77
CA ILE A 103 13.36 -4.11 12.75
C ILE A 103 13.99 -5.37 13.35
N ILE A 104 13.19 -6.36 13.75
CA ILE A 104 13.69 -7.60 14.36
C ILE A 104 14.60 -8.34 13.35
N ILE A 105 14.11 -8.59 12.14
CA ILE A 105 14.86 -9.35 11.12
C ILE A 105 16.12 -8.59 10.68
N SER A 106 16.03 -7.27 10.47
CA SER A 106 17.21 -6.47 10.12
C SER A 106 18.21 -6.37 11.27
N SER A 107 17.77 -6.38 12.53
CA SER A 107 18.65 -6.47 13.70
C SER A 107 19.38 -7.80 13.76
N ILE A 108 18.67 -8.91 13.53
CA ILE A 108 19.27 -10.25 13.45
C ILE A 108 20.34 -10.29 12.35
N TYR A 109 20.07 -9.69 11.18
CA TYR A 109 21.04 -9.56 10.11
C TYR A 109 22.30 -8.79 10.57
N ILE A 110 22.14 -7.61 11.18
CA ILE A 110 23.27 -6.78 11.65
C ILE A 110 24.09 -7.46 12.76
N ILE A 111 23.42 -8.08 13.73
CA ILE A 111 24.07 -8.76 14.87
C ILE A 111 24.74 -10.06 14.40
N GLY A 112 24.06 -10.82 13.53
CA GLY A 112 24.53 -12.07 12.92
C GLY A 112 25.83 -11.91 12.14
N LEU A 113 26.02 -10.77 11.49
CA LEU A 113 27.23 -10.45 10.75
C LEU A 113 28.44 -10.07 11.62
N ASN A 114 28.24 -9.77 12.90
CA ASN A 114 29.31 -9.23 13.76
C ASN A 114 29.74 -10.20 14.87
N LYS A 115 28.82 -10.96 15.49
CA LYS A 115 29.16 -11.69 16.75
C LYS A 115 28.47 -13.03 16.98
N ILE A 116 27.36 -13.34 16.30
CA ILE A 116 26.58 -14.56 16.60
C ILE A 116 27.42 -15.82 16.40
N LYS A 117 28.20 -15.95 15.31
CA LYS A 117 28.99 -17.18 15.09
C LYS A 117 30.05 -17.46 16.16
N SER A 118 30.61 -16.43 16.79
CA SER A 118 31.62 -16.59 17.85
C SER A 118 30.98 -16.90 19.21
N TYR A 119 29.94 -16.14 19.58
CA TYR A 119 29.19 -16.38 20.82
C TYR A 119 28.43 -17.71 20.80
N TRP A 120 27.76 -18.04 19.69
CA TRP A 120 26.98 -19.27 19.55
C TRP A 120 27.86 -20.52 19.70
N LYS A 121 29.07 -20.52 19.13
CA LYS A 121 30.06 -21.59 19.31
C LYS A 121 30.58 -21.73 20.74
N SER A 122 30.50 -20.69 21.55
CA SER A 122 30.91 -20.69 22.97
C SER A 122 29.86 -21.32 23.90
N ILE A 123 28.59 -21.37 23.46
CA ILE A 123 27.47 -21.95 24.23
C ILE A 123 27.43 -23.46 23.99
N ARG A 124 27.26 -24.27 25.05
CA ARG A 124 27.08 -25.74 24.92
C ARG A 124 25.85 -26.08 24.05
N PRO A 125 25.89 -27.15 23.24
CA PRO A 125 24.86 -27.44 22.22
C PRO A 125 23.43 -27.55 22.80
N GLN A 126 23.26 -28.14 23.99
CA GLN A 126 21.97 -28.20 24.67
C GLN A 126 21.37 -26.82 24.97
N TRP A 127 22.20 -25.85 25.35
CA TRP A 127 21.75 -24.47 25.64
C TRP A 127 21.54 -23.65 24.36
N GLN A 128 22.20 -24.02 23.24
CA GLN A 128 21.89 -23.46 21.93
C GLN A 128 20.47 -23.85 21.48
N ILE A 129 20.10 -25.13 21.64
CA ILE A 129 18.76 -25.63 21.32
C ILE A 129 17.73 -24.96 22.22
N VAL A 130 17.96 -24.90 23.54
CA VAL A 130 17.05 -24.21 24.47
C VAL A 130 16.90 -22.74 24.10
N SER A 131 17.99 -22.02 23.82
CA SER A 131 17.92 -20.60 23.44
C SER A 131 17.18 -20.37 22.12
N LEU A 132 17.36 -21.26 21.13
CA LEU A 132 16.64 -21.19 19.86
C LEU A 132 15.15 -21.49 20.05
N CYS A 133 14.81 -22.54 20.80
CA CYS A 133 13.42 -22.88 21.12
C CYS A 133 12.73 -21.75 21.88
N THR A 134 13.36 -21.17 22.90
CA THR A 134 12.81 -20.04 23.67
C THR A 134 12.62 -18.82 22.76
N PHE A 135 13.57 -18.50 21.89
CA PHE A 135 13.44 -17.41 20.93
C PHE A 135 12.28 -17.65 19.95
N CYS A 136 12.16 -18.87 19.40
CA CYS A 136 11.05 -19.26 18.53
C CYS A 136 9.69 -19.18 19.25
N ILE A 137 9.61 -19.59 20.53
CA ILE A 137 8.41 -19.49 21.35
C ILE A 137 8.02 -18.02 21.57
N ILE A 138 8.97 -17.15 21.93
CA ILE A 138 8.72 -15.71 22.10
C ILE A 138 8.23 -15.09 20.79
N LEU A 139 8.86 -15.41 19.67
CA LEU A 139 8.42 -14.95 18.36
C LEU A 139 7.01 -15.46 18.01
N PHE A 140 6.72 -16.73 18.31
CA PHE A 140 5.41 -17.33 18.05
C PHE A 140 4.31 -16.68 18.89
N ILE A 141 4.52 -16.52 20.19
CA ILE A 141 3.58 -15.83 21.09
C ILE A 141 3.40 -14.37 20.65
N GLY A 142 4.49 -13.68 20.33
CA GLY A 142 4.46 -12.32 19.80
C GLY A 142 3.67 -12.22 18.49
N ALA A 143 3.89 -13.15 17.56
CA ALA A 143 3.16 -13.19 16.29
C ALA A 143 1.66 -13.48 16.50
N LEU A 144 1.30 -14.39 17.41
CA LEU A 144 -0.09 -14.68 17.78
C LEU A 144 -0.77 -13.46 18.40
N GLY A 145 -0.12 -12.79 19.37
CA GLY A 145 -0.65 -11.58 19.98
C GLY A 145 -0.82 -10.45 18.96
N ILE A 146 0.17 -10.26 18.09
CA ILE A 146 0.09 -9.29 17.00
C ILE A 146 -1.06 -9.64 16.05
N TYR A 147 -1.23 -10.91 15.66
CA TYR A 147 -2.33 -11.32 14.77
C TYR A 147 -3.69 -10.99 15.38
N GLN A 148 -3.93 -11.41 16.62
CA GLN A 148 -5.22 -11.20 17.32
C GLN A 148 -5.62 -9.73 17.39
N LEU A 149 -4.66 -8.81 17.54
CA LEU A 149 -4.96 -7.38 17.63
C LEU A 149 -5.61 -6.77 16.36
N LYS A 150 -5.54 -7.41 15.17
CA LYS A 150 -6.16 -6.91 13.90
C LYS A 150 -6.24 -8.06 12.88
N ALA A 151 -6.86 -9.16 13.31
CA ALA A 151 -7.00 -10.38 12.52
C ALA A 151 -7.67 -10.09 11.17
N ASP A 152 -8.71 -9.26 11.15
CA ASP A 152 -9.40 -8.83 9.92
C ASP A 152 -8.46 -8.23 8.86
N SER A 153 -7.43 -7.47 9.28
CA SER A 153 -6.46 -6.90 8.33
C SER A 153 -5.49 -7.95 7.80
N ALA A 154 -5.17 -8.97 8.60
CA ALA A 154 -4.32 -10.08 8.15
C ALA A 154 -5.10 -10.99 7.20
N ASP A 155 -6.32 -11.40 7.59
CA ASP A 155 -7.22 -12.22 6.79
C ASP A 155 -7.55 -11.54 5.45
N GLY A 156 -7.81 -10.22 5.47
CA GLY A 156 -8.05 -9.45 4.25
C GLY A 156 -6.88 -9.50 3.27
N ARG A 157 -5.62 -9.41 3.76
CA ARG A 157 -4.43 -9.56 2.90
C ARG A 157 -4.27 -10.98 2.37
N LEU A 158 -4.51 -11.98 3.21
CA LEU A 158 -4.47 -13.38 2.78
C LEU A 158 -5.51 -13.65 1.67
N LEU A 159 -6.71 -13.07 1.78
CA LEU A 159 -7.73 -13.17 0.74
C LEU A 159 -7.31 -12.45 -0.55
N ILE A 160 -6.73 -11.26 -0.45
CA ILE A 160 -6.15 -10.55 -1.61
C ILE A 160 -5.11 -11.45 -2.29
N TRP A 161 -4.21 -12.07 -1.54
CA TRP A 161 -3.19 -12.94 -2.13
C TRP A 161 -3.79 -14.19 -2.78
N LYS A 162 -4.78 -14.81 -2.12
CA LYS A 162 -5.51 -15.96 -2.66
C LYS A 162 -6.13 -15.64 -4.02
N ILE A 163 -6.79 -14.49 -4.15
CA ILE A 163 -7.40 -14.05 -5.42
C ILE A 163 -6.30 -13.67 -6.42
N ALA A 164 -5.23 -13.00 -5.98
CA ALA A 164 -4.11 -12.56 -6.82
C ALA A 164 -3.27 -13.71 -7.40
N LEU A 165 -3.36 -14.92 -6.86
CA LEU A 165 -2.70 -16.10 -7.44
C LEU A 165 -3.28 -16.49 -8.80
N GLN A 166 -4.57 -16.26 -9.04
CA GLN A 166 -5.20 -16.54 -10.32
C GLN A 166 -4.55 -15.74 -11.47
N PRO A 167 -4.52 -14.39 -11.43
CA PRO A 167 -3.89 -13.62 -12.50
C PRO A 167 -2.37 -13.88 -12.60
N LEU A 168 -1.69 -14.20 -11.49
CA LEU A 168 -0.27 -14.58 -11.54
C LEU A 168 -0.05 -15.80 -12.46
N THR A 169 -0.96 -16.77 -12.45
CA THR A 169 -0.88 -17.94 -13.34
C THR A 169 -1.29 -17.63 -14.78
N GLU A 170 -2.21 -16.68 -15.00
CA GLU A 170 -2.73 -16.33 -16.33
C GLU A 170 -1.74 -15.48 -17.15
N TYR A 171 -1.09 -14.49 -16.53
CA TYR A 171 -0.17 -13.57 -17.22
C TYR A 171 1.28 -14.11 -17.35
N GLY A 172 1.57 -15.25 -16.70
CA GLY A 172 2.74 -16.09 -16.98
C GLY A 172 4.11 -15.37 -16.90
N LEU A 173 4.81 -15.33 -18.05
CA LEU A 173 6.22 -14.92 -18.13
C LEU A 173 6.45 -13.40 -18.12
N THR A 174 5.60 -12.64 -18.81
CA THR A 174 5.80 -11.19 -19.06
C THR A 174 4.89 -10.29 -18.23
N GLY A 175 3.86 -10.86 -17.59
CA GLY A 175 2.93 -10.10 -16.76
C GLY A 175 1.89 -9.30 -17.56
N SER A 176 1.03 -8.61 -16.82
CA SER A 176 -0.11 -7.83 -17.35
C SER A 176 0.22 -6.38 -17.70
N GLY A 177 1.44 -5.92 -17.41
CA GLY A 177 1.89 -4.54 -17.61
C GLY A 177 1.98 -3.73 -16.32
N PHE A 178 2.82 -2.69 -16.33
CA PHE A 178 3.05 -1.82 -15.17
C PHE A 178 1.78 -1.09 -14.74
N GLY A 179 1.48 -1.13 -13.43
CA GLY A 179 0.36 -0.41 -12.83
C GLY A 179 -1.02 -1.01 -13.11
N SER A 180 -1.10 -2.19 -13.72
CA SER A 180 -2.38 -2.83 -14.07
C SER A 180 -2.99 -3.65 -12.92
N PHE A 181 -2.33 -3.75 -11.77
CA PHE A 181 -2.75 -4.63 -10.68
C PHE A 181 -4.21 -4.40 -10.28
N ALA A 182 -4.64 -3.15 -10.07
CA ALA A 182 -5.99 -2.85 -9.61
C ALA A 182 -7.07 -3.36 -10.58
N LYS A 183 -6.87 -3.20 -11.89
CA LYS A 183 -7.77 -3.75 -12.92
C LYS A 183 -7.80 -5.27 -12.86
N VAL A 184 -6.63 -5.88 -13.01
CA VAL A 184 -6.45 -7.34 -13.11
C VAL A 184 -6.98 -8.05 -11.87
N TYR A 185 -6.68 -7.52 -10.70
CA TYR A 185 -7.19 -8.01 -9.43
C TYR A 185 -8.71 -7.82 -9.34
N GLY A 186 -9.23 -6.66 -9.74
CA GLY A 186 -10.67 -6.38 -9.74
C GLY A 186 -11.46 -7.36 -10.61
N ASP A 187 -10.93 -7.71 -11.78
CA ASP A 187 -11.53 -8.69 -12.69
C ASP A 187 -11.46 -10.11 -12.11
N ALA A 188 -10.30 -10.51 -11.58
CA ALA A 188 -10.16 -11.79 -10.88
C ALA A 188 -11.08 -11.90 -9.67
N GLN A 189 -11.25 -10.80 -8.91
CA GLN A 189 -12.16 -10.74 -7.77
C GLN A 189 -13.62 -10.89 -8.20
N ALA A 190 -14.03 -10.22 -9.28
CA ALA A 190 -15.38 -10.39 -9.84
C ALA A 190 -15.61 -11.86 -10.22
N HIS A 191 -14.69 -12.46 -10.96
CA HIS A 191 -14.81 -13.85 -11.37
C HIS A 191 -14.85 -14.81 -10.16
N TYR A 192 -14.06 -14.53 -9.12
CA TYR A 192 -14.01 -15.33 -7.90
C TYR A 192 -15.37 -15.41 -7.18
N PHE A 193 -16.15 -14.32 -7.17
CA PHE A 193 -17.47 -14.27 -6.53
C PHE A 193 -18.65 -14.56 -7.46
N GLU A 194 -18.44 -14.53 -8.77
CA GLU A 194 -19.45 -14.89 -9.77
C GLU A 194 -19.68 -16.41 -9.81
N GLN A 195 -18.61 -17.20 -9.85
CA GLN A 195 -18.70 -18.65 -10.11
C GLN A 195 -19.43 -19.46 -9.02
N GLN A 196 -19.28 -19.07 -7.75
CA GLN A 196 -19.83 -19.84 -6.62
C GLN A 196 -19.97 -18.97 -5.37
N THR A 197 -20.94 -19.32 -4.53
CA THR A 197 -21.14 -18.63 -3.25
C THR A 197 -19.97 -18.93 -2.31
N ARG A 198 -19.29 -17.86 -1.87
CA ARG A 198 -18.13 -17.96 -0.96
C ARG A 198 -18.55 -17.87 0.51
N PRO A 199 -17.72 -18.35 1.45
CA PRO A 199 -17.99 -18.18 2.87
C PRO A 199 -18.27 -16.73 3.23
N GLU A 200 -19.25 -16.50 4.12
CA GLU A 200 -19.67 -15.15 4.53
C GLU A 200 -18.48 -14.31 5.02
N ARG A 201 -17.55 -14.94 5.75
CA ARG A 201 -16.33 -14.30 6.23
C ARG A 201 -15.48 -13.71 5.09
N GLU A 202 -15.28 -14.43 4.00
CA GLU A 202 -14.55 -13.91 2.84
C GLU A 202 -15.29 -12.73 2.21
N GLN A 203 -16.61 -12.86 2.01
CA GLN A 203 -17.42 -11.78 1.44
C GLN A 203 -17.32 -10.48 2.26
N MET A 204 -17.24 -10.58 3.58
CA MET A 204 -17.11 -9.42 4.48
C MET A 204 -15.70 -8.81 4.52
N LEU A 205 -14.66 -9.56 4.16
CA LEU A 205 -13.28 -9.09 4.17
C LEU A 205 -12.90 -8.30 2.92
N VAL A 206 -13.53 -8.61 1.78
CA VAL A 206 -13.26 -8.02 0.47
C VAL A 206 -13.34 -6.49 0.50
N GLY A 207 -12.52 -5.86 -0.34
CA GLY A 207 -12.56 -4.44 -0.64
C GLY A 207 -12.15 -4.18 -2.09
N ALA A 208 -11.81 -2.94 -2.39
CA ALA A 208 -11.20 -2.53 -3.65
C ALA A 208 -9.75 -2.09 -3.39
N PRO A 209 -8.80 -3.03 -3.25
CA PRO A 209 -7.41 -2.68 -3.02
C PRO A 209 -6.78 -2.07 -4.27
N GLU A 210 -5.97 -1.03 -4.08
CA GLU A 210 -5.10 -0.46 -5.12
C GLU A 210 -3.81 -1.28 -5.30
N PHE A 211 -3.40 -2.00 -4.25
CA PHE A 211 -2.14 -2.75 -4.20
C PHE A 211 -2.33 -4.16 -3.64
N CYS A 212 -1.44 -5.07 -4.01
CA CYS A 212 -1.48 -6.46 -3.52
C CYS A 212 -1.08 -6.58 -2.03
N TYR A 213 -0.48 -5.52 -1.46
CA TYR A 213 0.19 -5.55 -0.15
C TYR A 213 1.24 -6.66 -0.02
N ASN A 214 1.76 -7.09 -1.16
CA ASN A 214 2.89 -7.99 -1.34
C ASN A 214 3.54 -7.63 -2.68
N GLU A 215 4.67 -6.93 -2.63
CA GLU A 215 5.32 -6.41 -3.84
C GLU A 215 5.84 -7.55 -4.72
N TYR A 216 6.19 -8.71 -4.17
CA TYR A 216 6.68 -9.85 -4.96
C TYR A 216 5.56 -10.43 -5.82
N LEU A 217 4.37 -10.63 -5.24
CA LEU A 217 3.19 -11.06 -5.98
C LEU A 217 2.79 -10.01 -7.01
N GLN A 218 2.80 -8.73 -6.63
CA GLN A 218 2.43 -7.65 -7.56
C GLN A 218 3.44 -7.51 -8.71
N ILE A 219 4.74 -7.60 -8.47
CA ILE A 219 5.78 -7.63 -9.52
C ILE A 219 5.55 -8.85 -10.42
N GLY A 220 5.23 -10.02 -9.84
CA GLY A 220 4.89 -11.21 -10.61
C GLY A 220 3.67 -11.04 -11.51
N ILE A 221 2.64 -10.34 -11.05
CA ILE A 221 1.43 -10.06 -11.85
C ILE A 221 1.73 -9.01 -12.94
N GLU A 222 2.34 -7.88 -12.58
CA GLU A 222 2.56 -6.76 -13.50
C GLU A 222 3.68 -7.00 -14.52
N GLN A 223 4.74 -7.72 -14.13
CA GLN A 223 5.96 -7.91 -14.95
C GLN A 223 6.30 -9.39 -15.21
N GLY A 224 5.49 -10.31 -14.70
CA GLY A 224 5.68 -11.74 -14.90
C GLY A 224 6.86 -12.32 -14.11
N VAL A 225 7.10 -13.61 -14.33
CA VAL A 225 8.25 -14.32 -13.75
C VAL A 225 9.58 -13.66 -14.14
N VAL A 226 9.70 -13.13 -15.36
CA VAL A 226 10.93 -12.49 -15.84
C VAL A 226 11.25 -11.24 -15.00
N GLY A 227 10.27 -10.34 -14.82
CA GLY A 227 10.46 -9.14 -14.00
C GLY A 227 10.79 -9.48 -12.54
N LEU A 228 10.12 -10.48 -11.97
CA LEU A 228 10.39 -10.94 -10.61
C LEU A 228 11.81 -11.50 -10.46
N LEU A 229 12.29 -12.31 -11.43
CA LEU A 229 13.65 -12.86 -11.39
C LEU A 229 14.72 -11.78 -11.54
N ILE A 230 14.50 -10.78 -12.40
CA ILE A 230 15.42 -9.64 -12.52
C ILE A 230 15.50 -8.87 -11.20
N PHE A 231 14.35 -8.58 -10.58
CA PHE A 231 14.29 -7.91 -9.28
C PHE A 231 15.06 -8.70 -8.22
N LEU A 232 14.80 -10.01 -8.08
CA LEU A 232 15.50 -10.88 -7.15
C LEU A 232 17.01 -11.00 -7.46
N GLY A 233 17.38 -10.96 -8.74
CA GLY A 233 18.78 -10.94 -9.19
C GLY A 233 19.54 -9.72 -8.69
N PHE A 234 18.95 -8.52 -8.78
CA PHE A 234 19.55 -7.31 -8.22
C PHE A 234 19.72 -7.39 -6.70
N ILE A 235 18.72 -7.92 -5.99
CA ILE A 235 18.80 -8.12 -4.54
C ILE A 235 19.92 -9.11 -4.19
N PHE A 236 20.01 -10.22 -4.91
CA PHE A 236 21.07 -11.22 -4.71
C PHE A 236 22.46 -10.61 -4.92
N LEU A 237 22.67 -9.87 -6.01
CA LEU A 237 23.94 -9.21 -6.30
C LEU A 237 24.30 -8.17 -5.24
N ALA A 238 23.32 -7.37 -4.77
CA ALA A 238 23.52 -6.41 -3.71
C ALA A 238 24.02 -7.07 -2.42
N PHE A 239 23.38 -8.16 -1.97
CA PHE A 239 23.80 -8.90 -0.78
C PHE A 239 25.12 -9.67 -0.98
N LYS A 240 25.40 -10.17 -2.19
CA LYS A 240 26.70 -10.75 -2.52
C LYS A 240 27.81 -9.71 -2.34
N ASN A 241 27.64 -8.52 -2.91
CA ASN A 241 28.64 -7.45 -2.84
C ASN A 241 28.84 -6.93 -1.40
N ILE A 242 27.76 -6.75 -0.63
CA ILE A 242 27.88 -6.28 0.76
C ILE A 242 28.61 -7.27 1.66
N ARG A 243 28.41 -8.58 1.45
CA ARG A 243 29.02 -9.64 2.25
C ARG A 243 30.54 -9.64 2.16
N HIS A 244 31.09 -9.32 0.99
CA HIS A 244 32.52 -9.23 0.74
C HIS A 244 33.11 -7.83 1.00
N CYS A 245 32.25 -6.84 1.27
CA CYS A 245 32.68 -5.46 1.50
C CYS A 245 33.25 -5.27 2.92
N GLN A 246 34.47 -4.74 3.00
CA GLN A 246 35.16 -4.46 4.28
C GLN A 246 35.02 -3.00 4.74
N ILE A 247 34.30 -2.17 3.98
CA ILE A 247 34.11 -0.75 4.33
C ILE A 247 33.27 -0.66 5.60
N TRP A 248 33.75 0.13 6.56
CA TRP A 248 32.99 0.41 7.78
C TRP A 248 31.65 1.08 7.42
N GLY A 249 30.55 0.59 7.99
CA GLY A 249 29.21 1.11 7.69
C GLY A 249 28.49 0.38 6.55
N ALA A 250 29.19 -0.34 5.66
CA ALA A 250 28.57 -1.00 4.51
C ALA A 250 27.46 -1.99 4.93
N LYS A 251 27.70 -2.79 5.97
CA LYS A 251 26.71 -3.76 6.48
C LYS A 251 25.37 -3.12 6.90
N ALA A 252 25.36 -1.83 7.29
CA ALA A 252 24.12 -1.11 7.62
C ALA A 252 23.16 -1.02 6.43
N TYR A 253 23.69 -0.85 5.21
CA TYR A 253 22.89 -0.84 3.97
C TYR A 253 22.19 -2.17 3.74
N GLY A 254 22.87 -3.29 4.01
CA GLY A 254 22.25 -4.61 3.94
C GLY A 254 21.12 -4.80 4.97
N GLY A 255 21.28 -4.24 6.18
CA GLY A 255 20.21 -4.25 7.19
C GLY A 255 19.01 -3.40 6.77
N ALA A 256 19.26 -2.21 6.21
CA ALA A 256 18.21 -1.33 5.69
C ALA A 256 17.46 -1.95 4.49
N LEU A 257 18.18 -2.58 3.56
CA LEU A 257 17.56 -3.34 2.47
C LEU A 257 16.72 -4.50 3.00
N THR A 258 17.25 -5.25 3.98
CA THR A 258 16.50 -6.34 4.64
C THR A 258 15.18 -5.83 5.24
N SER A 259 15.21 -4.67 5.88
CA SER A 259 14.01 -4.05 6.45
C SER A 259 12.95 -3.76 5.39
N ILE A 260 13.34 -3.15 4.27
CA ILE A 260 12.42 -2.88 3.14
C ILE A 260 11.90 -4.16 2.50
N LEU A 261 12.72 -5.20 2.35
CA LEU A 261 12.29 -6.47 1.77
C LEU A 261 11.27 -7.20 2.65
N VAL A 262 11.41 -7.09 3.98
CA VAL A 262 10.39 -7.60 4.92
C VAL A 262 9.11 -6.79 4.83
N LEU A 263 9.21 -5.46 4.75
CA LEU A 263 8.04 -4.59 4.53
C LEU A 263 7.31 -4.94 3.23
N ALA A 264 8.06 -5.22 2.16
CA ALA A 264 7.54 -5.59 0.85
C ALA A 264 6.72 -6.90 0.84
N CYS A 265 6.88 -7.78 1.83
CA CYS A 265 6.07 -8.99 1.95
C CYS A 265 4.62 -8.72 2.40
N PHE A 266 4.38 -7.61 3.11
CA PHE A 266 3.09 -7.35 3.78
C PHE A 266 2.60 -5.90 3.61
N SER A 267 3.25 -5.11 2.77
CA SER A 267 2.99 -3.70 2.54
C SER A 267 3.39 -3.33 1.11
N TYR A 268 3.40 -2.03 0.80
CA TYR A 268 3.59 -1.47 -0.53
C TYR A 268 4.71 -0.40 -0.56
N PRO A 269 5.92 -0.68 -0.01
CA PRO A 269 6.98 0.32 0.09
C PRO A 269 7.47 0.84 -1.27
N PHE A 270 7.31 0.09 -2.36
CA PHE A 270 7.75 0.52 -3.69
C PHE A 270 6.72 1.38 -4.42
N ARG A 271 5.51 1.52 -3.86
CA ARG A 271 4.46 2.42 -4.38
C ARG A 271 4.49 3.79 -3.71
N ILE A 272 5.29 3.94 -2.65
CA ILE A 272 5.58 5.22 -2.02
C ILE A 272 6.87 5.77 -2.61
N ASN A 273 6.77 6.85 -3.38
CA ASN A 273 7.91 7.46 -4.10
C ASN A 273 9.17 7.62 -3.23
N SER A 274 9.03 8.12 -2.00
CA SER A 274 10.16 8.30 -1.08
C SER A 274 10.85 6.98 -0.70
N LEU A 275 10.07 5.93 -0.42
CA LEU A 275 10.61 4.62 -0.03
C LEU A 275 11.17 3.86 -1.24
N LEU A 276 10.55 4.00 -2.41
CA LEU A 276 11.09 3.48 -3.67
C LEU A 276 12.46 4.09 -3.98
N LEU A 277 12.59 5.42 -3.89
CA LEU A 277 13.86 6.11 -4.11
C LEU A 277 14.94 5.67 -3.11
N LEU A 278 14.59 5.52 -1.84
CA LEU A 278 15.52 4.99 -0.83
C LEU A 278 15.96 3.56 -1.15
N SER A 279 15.07 2.75 -1.69
CA SER A 279 15.37 1.38 -2.14
C SER A 279 16.35 1.39 -3.31
N ILE A 280 16.08 2.20 -4.34
CA ILE A 280 16.96 2.36 -5.51
C ILE A 280 18.33 2.88 -5.07
N PHE A 281 18.36 3.88 -4.20
CA PHE A 281 19.60 4.44 -3.66
C PHE A 281 20.43 3.38 -2.92
N ILE A 282 19.82 2.60 -2.02
CA ILE A 282 20.52 1.55 -1.28
C ILE A 282 21.00 0.44 -2.21
N ILE A 283 20.15 -0.07 -3.09
CA ILE A 283 20.51 -1.15 -4.02
C ILE A 283 21.67 -0.69 -4.91
N THR A 284 21.58 0.50 -5.50
CA THR A 284 22.64 1.04 -6.35
C THR A 284 23.95 1.24 -5.59
N THR A 285 23.88 1.78 -4.37
CA THR A 285 25.06 1.90 -3.50
C THR A 285 25.69 0.54 -3.23
N MET A 286 24.87 -0.47 -2.93
CA MET A 286 25.33 -1.83 -2.65
C MET A 286 25.98 -2.49 -3.87
N LEU A 287 25.41 -2.27 -5.06
CA LEU A 287 25.95 -2.77 -6.33
C LEU A 287 27.29 -2.09 -6.68
N CYS A 288 27.49 -0.82 -6.30
CA CYS A 288 28.69 -0.07 -6.60
C CYS A 288 29.84 -0.27 -5.60
N PHE A 289 29.62 -0.92 -4.44
CA PHE A 289 30.70 -1.16 -3.46
C PHE A 289 31.99 -1.83 -4.00
N PRO A 290 31.91 -2.81 -4.94
CA PRO A 290 33.10 -3.43 -5.54
C PRO A 290 33.96 -2.47 -6.38
N ILE A 291 33.41 -1.32 -6.80
CA ILE A 291 34.15 -0.32 -7.58
C ILE A 291 35.24 0.30 -6.69
N LYS A 292 36.51 0.16 -7.12
CA LYS A 292 37.67 0.68 -6.38
C LYS A 292 37.62 2.20 -6.24
N ASN A 293 37.29 2.92 -7.32
CA ASN A 293 37.22 4.38 -7.32
C ASN A 293 35.89 4.84 -6.70
N ARG A 294 35.98 5.44 -5.51
CA ARG A 294 34.81 5.88 -4.75
C ARG A 294 34.07 7.05 -5.38
N ASN A 295 34.78 7.94 -6.09
CA ASN A 295 34.13 9.06 -6.75
C ASN A 295 33.20 8.55 -7.87
N ILE A 296 33.66 7.58 -8.66
CA ILE A 296 32.86 6.95 -9.72
C ILE A 296 31.63 6.25 -9.13
N SER A 297 31.81 5.46 -8.07
CA SER A 297 30.69 4.80 -7.37
C SER A 297 29.63 5.79 -6.88
N THR A 298 30.06 6.93 -6.31
CA THR A 298 29.16 7.97 -5.81
C THR A 298 28.44 8.67 -6.96
N ILE A 299 29.15 8.98 -8.05
CA ILE A 299 28.56 9.61 -9.25
C ILE A 299 27.48 8.69 -9.84
N ILE A 300 27.76 7.39 -10.03
CA ILE A 300 26.78 6.43 -10.55
C ILE A 300 25.53 6.39 -9.66
N THR A 301 25.73 6.28 -8.35
CA THR A 301 24.62 6.23 -7.38
C THR A 301 23.77 7.50 -7.46
N LEU A 302 24.40 8.68 -7.55
CA LEU A 302 23.71 9.95 -7.68
C LEU A 302 22.96 10.05 -9.01
N CYS A 303 23.60 9.73 -10.13
CA CYS A 303 22.99 9.77 -11.46
C CYS A 303 21.76 8.86 -11.55
N VAL A 304 21.87 7.60 -11.11
CA VAL A 304 20.73 6.66 -11.10
C VAL A 304 19.59 7.18 -10.23
N THR A 305 19.92 7.72 -9.05
CA THR A 305 18.91 8.28 -8.14
C THR A 305 18.23 9.51 -8.73
N LEU A 306 18.98 10.39 -9.40
CA LEU A 306 18.44 11.58 -10.07
C LEU A 306 17.56 11.21 -11.27
N ILE A 307 17.97 10.21 -12.07
CA ILE A 307 17.16 9.67 -13.16
C ILE A 307 15.85 9.09 -12.61
N ALA A 308 15.91 8.35 -11.50
CA ALA A 308 14.72 7.84 -10.82
C ALA A 308 13.80 8.97 -10.30
N CYS A 309 14.37 10.03 -9.72
CA CYS A 309 13.59 11.21 -9.30
C CYS A 309 12.89 11.90 -10.47
N TYR A 310 13.57 11.97 -11.63
CA TYR A 310 12.99 12.52 -12.85
C TYR A 310 11.87 11.64 -13.39
N SER A 311 12.09 10.32 -13.50
CA SER A 311 11.10 9.37 -14.03
C SER A 311 9.85 9.24 -13.15
N LEU A 312 9.99 9.41 -11.83
CA LEU A 312 8.87 9.44 -10.89
C LEU A 312 8.13 10.79 -10.87
N GLY A 313 8.51 11.74 -11.74
CA GLY A 313 7.84 13.03 -11.88
C GLY A 313 8.03 13.99 -10.69
N ILE A 314 8.87 13.63 -9.71
CA ILE A 314 9.16 14.47 -8.53
C ILE A 314 9.83 15.78 -8.95
N ILE A 315 10.75 15.68 -9.92
CA ILE A 315 11.45 16.81 -10.51
C ILE A 315 10.91 17.11 -11.93
N GLY A 316 10.37 16.10 -12.62
CA GLY A 316 10.14 16.14 -14.07
C GLY A 316 8.77 16.64 -14.58
N HIS A 317 7.73 16.75 -13.75
CA HIS A 317 6.38 17.10 -14.24
C HIS A 317 5.72 18.24 -13.46
N PRO A 318 6.24 19.49 -13.57
CA PRO A 318 5.61 20.65 -12.95
C PRO A 318 4.15 20.84 -13.40
N ILE A 319 3.85 20.52 -14.66
CA ILE A 319 2.50 20.64 -15.24
C ILE A 319 1.53 19.65 -14.59
N HIS A 320 1.90 18.38 -14.44
CA HIS A 320 1.05 17.38 -13.75
C HIS A 320 0.80 17.78 -12.30
N ARG A 321 1.82 18.28 -11.61
CA ARG A 321 1.68 18.77 -10.23
C ARG A 321 0.72 19.96 -10.15
N GLN A 322 0.87 20.94 -11.03
CA GLN A 322 -0.04 22.09 -11.12
C GLN A 322 -1.47 21.65 -11.44
N ALA A 323 -1.65 20.71 -12.36
CA ALA A 323 -2.96 20.14 -12.69
C ALA A 323 -3.61 19.48 -11.46
N ASN A 324 -2.84 18.68 -10.70
CA ASN A 324 -3.31 18.07 -9.46
C ASN A 324 -3.66 19.09 -8.37
N GLU A 325 -2.83 20.12 -8.18
CA GLU A 325 -3.11 21.20 -7.22
C GLU A 325 -4.35 21.99 -7.62
N TYR A 326 -4.57 22.23 -8.92
CA TYR A 326 -5.76 22.90 -9.42
C TYR A 326 -7.00 22.01 -9.27
N TRP A 327 -6.91 20.72 -9.60
CA TRP A 327 -7.98 19.75 -9.38
C TRP A 327 -8.42 19.72 -7.91
N LYS A 328 -7.49 19.66 -6.96
CA LYS A 328 -7.79 19.72 -5.51
C LYS A 328 -8.57 20.97 -5.12
N LYS A 329 -8.29 22.13 -5.71
CA LYS A 329 -9.06 23.37 -5.47
C LYS A 329 -10.49 23.27 -6.03
N LEU A 330 -10.69 22.52 -7.11
CA LEU A 330 -12.01 22.34 -7.73
C LEU A 330 -12.90 21.34 -6.97
N GLN A 331 -12.33 20.44 -6.16
CA GLN A 331 -13.10 19.43 -5.42
C GLN A 331 -14.17 20.04 -4.51
N ALA A 332 -13.95 21.24 -3.95
CA ALA A 332 -14.96 21.90 -3.12
C ALA A 332 -16.27 22.15 -3.88
N TYR A 333 -16.17 22.62 -5.13
CA TYR A 333 -17.31 22.84 -6.01
C TYR A 333 -17.97 21.52 -6.43
N PHE A 334 -17.17 20.46 -6.62
CA PHE A 334 -17.68 19.13 -6.96
C PHE A 334 -18.61 18.61 -5.87
N TYR A 335 -18.18 18.74 -4.60
CA TYR A 335 -19.01 18.34 -3.46
C TYR A 335 -20.22 19.26 -3.23
N GLN A 336 -20.21 20.48 -3.77
CA GLN A 336 -21.37 21.39 -3.76
C GLN A 336 -22.38 21.09 -4.89
N GLY A 337 -22.02 20.23 -5.85
CA GLY A 337 -22.91 19.82 -6.93
C GLY A 337 -22.90 20.73 -8.17
N GLU A 338 -21.91 21.61 -8.32
CA GLU A 338 -21.78 22.51 -9.49
C GLU A 338 -21.23 21.78 -10.74
N PHE A 339 -21.87 20.68 -11.14
CA PHE A 339 -21.31 19.74 -12.12
C PHE A 339 -21.13 20.32 -13.53
N GLU A 340 -22.01 21.22 -13.99
CA GLU A 340 -21.92 21.84 -15.32
C GLU A 340 -20.61 22.63 -15.47
N THR A 341 -20.38 23.62 -14.60
CA THR A 341 -19.18 24.46 -14.59
C THR A 341 -17.89 23.66 -14.41
N ILE A 342 -17.94 22.60 -13.61
CA ILE A 342 -16.77 21.77 -13.32
C ILE A 342 -16.41 20.86 -14.48
N SER A 343 -17.41 20.34 -15.21
CA SER A 343 -17.18 19.42 -16.32
C SER A 343 -16.25 20.01 -17.38
N GLU A 344 -16.40 21.30 -17.70
CA GLU A 344 -15.53 22.03 -18.63
C GLU A 344 -14.10 22.15 -18.11
N LYS A 345 -13.94 22.51 -16.83
CA LYS A 345 -12.62 22.63 -16.19
C LYS A 345 -11.91 21.27 -16.11
N TYR A 346 -12.65 20.20 -15.84
CA TYR A 346 -12.10 18.84 -15.84
C TYR A 346 -11.71 18.38 -17.24
N ALA A 347 -12.45 18.76 -18.29
CA ALA A 347 -12.04 18.49 -19.67
C ALA A 347 -10.66 19.07 -19.99
N LEU A 348 -10.35 20.29 -19.49
CA LEU A 348 -9.03 20.91 -19.63
C LEU A 348 -7.92 20.19 -18.87
N LEU A 349 -8.26 19.56 -17.74
CA LEU A 349 -7.31 18.81 -16.90
C LEU A 349 -7.09 17.37 -17.38
N TYR A 350 -8.04 16.82 -18.14
CA TYR A 350 -8.03 15.43 -18.58
C TYR A 350 -6.72 14.99 -19.26
N PRO A 351 -6.10 15.75 -20.19
CA PRO A 351 -4.83 15.34 -20.82
C PRO A 351 -3.71 15.10 -19.81
N TYR A 352 -3.73 15.79 -18.67
CA TYR A 352 -2.70 15.73 -17.64
C TYR A 352 -3.01 14.69 -16.55
N LEU A 353 -4.30 14.44 -16.28
CA LEU A 353 -4.76 13.58 -15.18
C LEU A 353 -5.46 12.30 -15.65
N SER A 354 -5.33 11.95 -16.94
CA SER A 354 -5.98 10.79 -17.58
C SER A 354 -5.59 9.41 -17.02
N LYS A 355 -4.64 9.35 -16.08
CA LYS A 355 -4.23 8.12 -15.38
C LYS A 355 -4.59 8.12 -13.90
N GLU A 356 -5.16 9.21 -13.39
CA GLU A 356 -5.53 9.33 -11.98
C GLU A 356 -6.96 8.82 -11.79
N PRO A 357 -7.17 7.64 -11.17
CA PRO A 357 -8.49 7.02 -11.08
C PRO A 357 -9.50 7.90 -10.34
N SER A 358 -9.09 8.58 -9.28
CA SER A 358 -9.97 9.46 -8.51
C SER A 358 -10.49 10.63 -9.35
N PHE A 359 -9.61 11.23 -10.15
CA PHE A 359 -9.99 12.29 -11.09
C PHE A 359 -10.92 11.76 -12.20
N LEU A 360 -10.61 10.60 -12.79
CA LEU A 360 -11.46 9.97 -13.81
C LEU A 360 -12.85 9.64 -13.26
N PHE A 361 -12.93 9.20 -12.00
CA PHE A 361 -14.19 8.94 -11.33
C PHE A 361 -15.03 10.23 -11.18
N GLU A 362 -14.45 11.28 -10.61
CA GLU A 362 -15.13 12.58 -10.44
C GLU A 362 -15.56 13.16 -11.79
N TYR A 363 -14.70 13.10 -12.81
CA TYR A 363 -15.03 13.59 -14.15
C TYR A 363 -16.13 12.79 -14.83
N GLY A 364 -16.05 11.46 -14.78
CA GLY A 364 -17.11 10.58 -15.23
C GLY A 364 -18.43 10.88 -14.51
N GLN A 365 -18.40 11.13 -13.21
CA GLN A 365 -19.57 11.48 -12.43
C GLN A 365 -20.16 12.84 -12.85
N CYS A 366 -19.35 13.88 -13.06
CA CYS A 366 -19.83 15.17 -13.58
C CYS A 366 -20.56 15.01 -14.93
N LEU A 367 -19.98 14.23 -15.84
CA LEU A 367 -20.58 13.94 -17.15
C LEU A 367 -21.91 13.17 -17.01
N SER A 368 -21.99 12.22 -16.07
CA SER A 368 -23.22 11.49 -15.76
C SER A 368 -24.32 12.42 -15.25
N GLN A 369 -24.00 13.32 -14.32
CA GLN A 369 -24.96 14.27 -13.73
C GLN A 369 -25.44 15.32 -14.73
N THR A 370 -24.65 15.64 -15.75
CA THR A 370 -24.99 16.59 -16.82
C THR A 370 -25.63 15.92 -18.05
N GLY A 371 -25.97 14.63 -17.97
CA GLY A 371 -26.65 13.91 -19.04
C GLY A 371 -25.76 13.43 -20.19
N GLN A 372 -24.44 13.64 -20.12
CA GLN A 372 -23.46 13.16 -21.11
C GLN A 372 -23.08 11.70 -20.84
N TYR A 373 -24.05 10.80 -20.88
CA TYR A 373 -23.93 9.42 -20.43
C TYR A 373 -22.89 8.58 -21.18
N GLU A 374 -22.82 8.71 -22.51
CA GLU A 374 -21.85 7.94 -23.32
C GLU A 374 -20.41 8.37 -23.05
N LYS A 375 -20.15 9.69 -22.99
CA LYS A 375 -18.82 10.21 -22.62
C LYS A 375 -18.46 9.83 -21.19
N SER A 376 -19.42 9.89 -20.27
CA SER A 376 -19.22 9.42 -18.90
C SER A 376 -18.77 7.96 -18.88
N ASN A 377 -19.42 7.08 -19.64
CA ASN A 377 -19.03 5.68 -19.76
C ASN A 377 -17.61 5.49 -20.30
N GLU A 378 -17.21 6.25 -21.31
CA GLU A 378 -15.83 6.20 -21.86
C GLU A 378 -14.78 6.59 -20.81
N ILE A 379 -15.02 7.66 -20.05
CA ILE A 379 -14.11 8.14 -19.01
C ILE A 379 -14.05 7.14 -17.84
N LEU A 380 -15.20 6.61 -17.42
CA LEU A 380 -15.28 5.65 -16.32
C LEU A 380 -14.62 4.32 -16.70
N GLU A 381 -14.79 3.83 -17.92
CA GLU A 381 -14.11 2.63 -18.43
C GLU A 381 -12.58 2.80 -18.45
N LYS A 382 -12.08 3.98 -18.80
CA LYS A 382 -10.64 4.28 -18.62
C LYS A 382 -10.25 4.24 -17.15
N GLY A 383 -11.11 4.71 -16.25
CA GLY A 383 -10.88 4.65 -14.80
C GLY A 383 -10.78 3.22 -14.24
N THR A 384 -11.54 2.26 -14.78
CA THR A 384 -11.46 0.85 -14.34
C THR A 384 -10.11 0.20 -14.66
N HIS A 385 -9.31 0.79 -15.56
CA HIS A 385 -7.95 0.32 -15.83
C HIS A 385 -6.97 0.60 -14.68
N TYR A 386 -7.27 1.57 -13.83
CA TYR A 386 -6.42 2.01 -12.72
C TYR A 386 -7.04 1.76 -11.34
N SER A 387 -8.29 1.27 -11.28
CA SER A 387 -9.01 1.06 -10.02
C SER A 387 -9.82 -0.24 -10.00
N SER A 388 -9.85 -0.86 -8.81
CA SER A 388 -10.72 -2.00 -8.53
C SER A 388 -12.10 -1.59 -7.99
N ASP A 389 -12.36 -0.29 -7.80
CA ASP A 389 -13.58 0.22 -7.15
C ASP A 389 -14.86 -0.12 -7.94
N PRO A 390 -15.84 -0.81 -7.34
CA PRO A 390 -17.12 -1.10 -8.00
C PRO A 390 -17.94 0.15 -8.35
N MET A 391 -17.64 1.33 -7.79
CA MET A 391 -18.42 2.53 -8.04
C MET A 391 -18.36 2.99 -9.49
N PHE A 392 -17.25 2.76 -10.20
CA PHE A 392 -17.19 3.01 -11.65
C PHE A 392 -18.32 2.29 -12.40
N PHE A 393 -18.52 1.00 -12.09
CA PHE A 393 -19.57 0.19 -12.70
C PHE A 393 -20.97 0.60 -12.26
N ASN A 394 -21.15 1.07 -11.01
CA ASN A 394 -22.44 1.59 -10.56
C ASN A 394 -22.87 2.82 -11.37
N ILE A 395 -21.94 3.76 -11.63
CA ILE A 395 -22.26 4.95 -12.43
C ILE A 395 -22.47 4.55 -13.89
N MET A 396 -21.64 3.68 -14.46
CA MET A 396 -21.86 3.17 -15.81
C MET A 396 -23.21 2.47 -15.98
N GLY A 397 -23.62 1.66 -15.00
CA GLY A 397 -24.92 1.00 -14.98
C GLY A 397 -26.07 2.00 -14.94
N LYS A 398 -25.97 3.04 -14.12
CA LYS A 398 -26.96 4.15 -14.10
C LYS A 398 -27.01 4.89 -15.42
N ASN A 399 -25.87 5.15 -16.07
CA ASN A 399 -25.82 5.79 -17.37
C ASN A 399 -26.53 4.95 -18.44
N TYR A 400 -26.22 3.65 -18.51
CA TYR A 400 -26.91 2.73 -19.43
C TYR A 400 -28.42 2.62 -19.14
N GLN A 401 -28.82 2.67 -17.86
CA GLN A 401 -30.23 2.73 -17.47
C GLN A 401 -30.91 4.00 -18.02
N GLN A 402 -30.29 5.18 -17.89
CA GLN A 402 -30.83 6.43 -18.46
C GLN A 402 -30.93 6.38 -20.00
N LEU A 403 -30.00 5.68 -20.64
CA LEU A 403 -30.02 5.41 -22.09
C LEU A 403 -30.99 4.28 -22.48
N LYS A 404 -31.75 3.71 -21.53
CA LYS A 404 -32.66 2.56 -21.71
C LYS A 404 -32.00 1.30 -22.26
N GLN A 405 -30.68 1.17 -22.11
CA GLN A 405 -29.90 -0.02 -22.49
C GLN A 405 -29.83 -0.98 -21.28
N TYR A 406 -30.97 -1.54 -20.90
CA TYR A 406 -31.13 -2.28 -19.64
C TYR A 406 -30.21 -3.51 -19.53
N ASP A 407 -29.93 -4.21 -20.63
CA ASP A 407 -29.01 -5.38 -20.62
C ASP A 407 -27.58 -4.99 -20.22
N LYS A 408 -27.09 -3.84 -20.73
CA LYS A 408 -25.78 -3.31 -20.37
C LYS A 408 -25.76 -2.79 -18.93
N ALA A 409 -26.84 -2.14 -18.50
CA ALA A 409 -26.99 -1.69 -17.12
C ALA A 409 -26.95 -2.87 -16.13
N GLU A 410 -27.70 -3.94 -16.43
CA GLU A 410 -27.70 -5.20 -15.67
C GLU A 410 -26.29 -5.77 -15.56
N TYR A 411 -25.56 -5.88 -16.67
CA TYR A 411 -24.18 -6.35 -16.69
C TYR A 411 -23.27 -5.50 -15.78
N MET A 412 -23.33 -4.17 -15.87
CA MET A 412 -22.49 -3.29 -15.06
C MET A 412 -22.81 -3.40 -13.56
N PHE A 413 -24.08 -3.49 -13.18
CA PHE A 413 -24.44 -3.69 -11.77
C PHE A 413 -23.96 -5.04 -11.25
N TYR A 414 -24.02 -6.11 -12.06
CA TYR A 414 -23.43 -7.39 -11.67
C TYR A 414 -21.91 -7.33 -11.51
N GLN A 415 -21.18 -6.63 -12.39
CA GLN A 415 -19.75 -6.38 -12.20
C GLN A 415 -19.45 -5.68 -10.86
N ALA A 416 -20.25 -4.68 -10.48
CA ALA A 416 -20.13 -4.04 -9.16
C ALA A 416 -20.43 -5.00 -8.00
N ILE A 417 -21.47 -5.83 -8.13
CA ILE A 417 -21.86 -6.86 -7.14
C ILE A 417 -20.74 -7.87 -6.94
N TYR A 418 -20.21 -8.44 -8.02
CA TYR A 418 -19.20 -9.48 -7.93
C TYR A 418 -17.86 -8.95 -7.42
N ARG A 419 -17.53 -7.68 -7.69
CA ARG A 419 -16.36 -7.05 -7.09
C ARG A 419 -16.49 -6.91 -5.58
N ILE A 420 -17.63 -6.45 -5.05
CA ILE A 420 -17.81 -6.32 -3.59
C ILE A 420 -19.21 -6.81 -3.15
N PRO A 421 -19.40 -8.13 -2.94
CA PRO A 421 -20.73 -8.72 -2.74
C PRO A 421 -21.47 -8.24 -1.49
N HIS A 422 -20.78 -7.75 -0.46
CA HIS A 422 -21.41 -7.27 0.77
C HIS A 422 -21.93 -5.82 0.66
N LYS A 423 -21.66 -5.09 -0.44
CA LYS A 423 -22.18 -3.74 -0.65
C LYS A 423 -23.62 -3.81 -1.12
N LEU A 424 -24.51 -3.10 -0.42
CA LEU A 424 -25.94 -3.10 -0.72
C LEU A 424 -26.31 -2.25 -1.94
N TYR A 425 -25.55 -1.18 -2.19
CA TYR A 425 -25.88 -0.17 -3.19
C TYR A 425 -26.03 -0.72 -4.62
N PRO A 426 -25.14 -1.58 -5.14
CA PRO A 426 -25.31 -2.17 -6.47
C PRO A 426 -26.61 -2.99 -6.62
N TYR A 427 -26.99 -3.76 -5.59
CA TYR A 427 -28.24 -4.51 -5.58
C TYR A 427 -29.45 -3.58 -5.60
N TYR A 428 -29.41 -2.50 -4.82
CA TYR A 428 -30.48 -1.51 -4.80
C TYR A 428 -30.66 -0.85 -6.18
N LEU A 429 -29.57 -0.49 -6.86
CA LEU A 429 -29.63 0.05 -8.23
C LEU A 429 -30.24 -0.96 -9.21
N LEU A 430 -29.80 -2.22 -9.15
CA LEU A 430 -30.32 -3.30 -9.98
C LEU A 430 -31.82 -3.53 -9.76
N MET A 431 -32.29 -3.51 -8.50
CA MET A 431 -33.72 -3.59 -8.17
C MET A 431 -34.52 -2.43 -8.79
N LYS A 432 -34.05 -1.18 -8.63
CA LYS A 432 -34.73 0.00 -9.18
C LYS A 432 -34.82 -0.06 -10.71
N MET A 433 -33.75 -0.50 -11.37
CA MET A 433 -33.72 -0.70 -12.81
C MET A 433 -34.72 -1.79 -13.27
N TYR A 434 -34.83 -2.92 -12.55
CA TYR A 434 -35.83 -3.94 -12.88
C TYR A 434 -37.26 -3.47 -12.68
N ILE A 435 -37.53 -2.65 -11.67
CA ILE A 435 -38.86 -2.03 -11.48
C ILE A 435 -39.18 -1.13 -12.67
N GLU A 436 -38.24 -0.27 -13.07
CA GLU A 436 -38.42 0.65 -14.20
C GLU A 436 -38.63 -0.08 -15.54
N SER A 437 -37.89 -1.17 -15.78
CA SER A 437 -38.01 -2.00 -16.99
C SER A 437 -39.12 -3.04 -16.92
N ASN A 438 -39.99 -2.97 -15.89
CA ASN A 438 -41.12 -3.87 -15.67
C ASN A 438 -40.75 -5.38 -15.53
N GLN A 439 -39.51 -5.68 -15.10
CA GLN A 439 -39.02 -7.04 -14.84
C GLN A 439 -39.32 -7.45 -13.39
N ILE A 440 -40.60 -7.44 -13.01
CA ILE A 440 -41.04 -7.58 -11.60
C ILE A 440 -40.50 -8.82 -10.92
N LYS A 441 -40.48 -9.98 -11.58
CA LYS A 441 -39.93 -11.22 -11.00
C LYS A 441 -38.46 -11.07 -10.57
N LYS A 442 -37.62 -10.48 -11.43
CA LYS A 442 -36.21 -10.22 -11.10
C LYS A 442 -36.10 -9.19 -9.97
N ALA A 443 -36.90 -8.12 -10.01
CA ALA A 443 -36.94 -7.12 -8.94
C ALA A 443 -37.28 -7.74 -7.58
N THR A 444 -38.27 -8.64 -7.52
CA THR A 444 -38.68 -9.35 -6.30
C THR A 444 -37.55 -10.20 -5.71
N GLU A 445 -36.80 -10.92 -6.56
CA GLU A 445 -35.66 -11.73 -6.10
C GLU A 445 -34.50 -10.87 -5.56
N ILE A 446 -34.19 -9.76 -6.22
CA ILE A 446 -33.18 -8.81 -5.72
C ILE A 446 -33.66 -8.14 -4.42
N ALA A 447 -34.93 -7.74 -4.32
CA ALA A 447 -35.49 -7.14 -3.10
C ALA A 447 -35.39 -8.08 -1.90
N LYS A 448 -35.73 -9.37 -2.06
CA LYS A 448 -35.52 -10.41 -1.03
C LYS A 448 -34.05 -10.51 -0.64
N THR A 449 -33.15 -10.44 -1.62
CA THR A 449 -31.70 -10.47 -1.38
C THR A 449 -31.24 -9.26 -0.56
N ILE A 450 -31.68 -8.05 -0.89
CA ILE A 450 -31.36 -6.80 -0.17
C ILE A 450 -31.74 -6.90 1.31
N ILE A 451 -32.94 -7.41 1.61
CA ILE A 451 -33.46 -7.50 2.98
C ILE A 451 -32.65 -8.50 3.81
N ARG A 452 -32.38 -9.68 3.24
CA ARG A 452 -31.66 -10.78 3.92
C ARG A 452 -30.17 -10.52 4.07
N LYS A 453 -29.58 -9.66 3.23
CA LYS A 453 -28.13 -9.44 3.20
C LYS A 453 -27.66 -8.77 4.50
N LYS A 454 -26.67 -9.39 5.13
CA LYS A 454 -25.95 -8.82 6.27
C LYS A 454 -25.00 -7.73 5.77
N LEU A 455 -24.90 -6.65 6.52
CA LEU A 455 -24.09 -5.49 6.17
C LEU A 455 -22.80 -5.47 7.00
N LYS A 456 -21.69 -5.12 6.36
CA LYS A 456 -20.43 -4.87 7.07
C LYS A 456 -20.50 -3.60 7.93
N VAL A 457 -21.18 -2.58 7.43
CA VAL A 457 -21.42 -1.31 8.11
C VAL A 457 -22.87 -0.93 7.88
N GLU A 458 -23.63 -0.76 8.95
CA GLU A 458 -24.99 -0.22 8.89
C GLU A 458 -24.95 1.31 8.87
N SER A 459 -25.82 1.90 8.07
CA SER A 459 -25.95 3.35 7.92
C SER A 459 -27.40 3.73 7.63
N ILE A 460 -27.73 5.01 7.79
CA ILE A 460 -29.03 5.56 7.44
C ILE A 460 -29.38 5.23 5.98
N HIS A 461 -28.40 5.34 5.07
CA HIS A 461 -28.60 5.02 3.65
C HIS A 461 -28.91 3.54 3.41
N THR A 462 -28.17 2.62 4.04
CA THR A 462 -28.43 1.18 3.87
C THR A 462 -29.78 0.77 4.47
N ASN A 463 -30.19 1.41 5.57
CA ASN A 463 -31.49 1.17 6.19
C ASN A 463 -32.63 1.67 5.29
N LYS A 464 -32.46 2.85 4.67
CA LYS A 464 -33.40 3.37 3.68
C LYS A 464 -33.55 2.41 2.48
N MET A 465 -32.45 1.90 1.93
CA MET A 465 -32.48 0.94 0.82
C MET A 465 -33.22 -0.36 1.20
N LYS A 466 -33.00 -0.88 2.42
CA LYS A 466 -33.74 -2.05 2.90
C LYS A 466 -35.23 -1.78 3.07
N LYS A 467 -35.59 -0.60 3.60
CA LYS A 467 -36.99 -0.19 3.76
C LYS A 467 -37.72 -0.09 2.42
N GLU A 468 -37.11 0.57 1.42
CA GLU A 468 -37.71 0.68 0.09
C GLU A 468 -37.88 -0.70 -0.59
N ALA A 469 -36.95 -1.63 -0.38
CA ALA A 469 -37.10 -3.00 -0.86
C ALA A 469 -38.25 -3.75 -0.16
N GLN A 470 -38.48 -3.51 1.14
CA GLN A 470 -39.61 -4.09 1.88
C GLN A 470 -40.95 -3.52 1.38
N GLU A 471 -41.03 -2.21 1.20
CA GLU A 471 -42.20 -1.52 0.67
C GLU A 471 -42.57 -2.08 -0.72
N PHE A 472 -41.59 -2.21 -1.62
CA PHE A 472 -41.79 -2.82 -2.94
C PHE A 472 -42.33 -4.26 -2.86
N LEU A 473 -41.77 -5.10 -1.98
CA LEU A 473 -42.29 -6.46 -1.80
C LEU A 473 -43.73 -6.45 -1.31
N SER A 474 -44.08 -5.58 -0.36
CA SER A 474 -45.45 -5.49 0.15
C SER A 474 -46.46 -5.07 -0.92
N SER A 475 -46.08 -4.16 -1.82
CA SER A 475 -46.94 -3.73 -2.93
C SER A 475 -47.02 -4.74 -4.08
N ALA A 476 -46.01 -5.60 -4.25
CA ALA A 476 -45.98 -6.58 -5.35
C ALA A 476 -46.81 -7.86 -5.08
N TYR A 477 -47.25 -8.07 -3.83
CA TYR A 477 -48.15 -9.18 -3.45
C TYR A 477 -49.61 -8.76 -3.28
N GLN A 478 -49.92 -7.48 -3.52
CA GLN A 478 -51.28 -6.96 -3.69
C GLN A 478 -51.61 -6.95 -5.18
#